data_AF-A0A376EPI2-F1
#
_entry.id   AF-A0A376EPI2-F1
#
_cell.length_a   1.000
_cell.length_b   1.000
_cell.length_c   1.000
_cell.angle_alpha   90.00
_cell.angle_beta   90.00
_cell.angle_gamma   90.00
#
_symmetry.space_group_name_H-M   'P 1'
#
loop_
_entity.id
_entity.type
_entity.pdbx_description
1 polymer ?
#
loop_
_entity_poly.entity_id
_entity_poly.type
_entity_poly.pdbx_seq_one_letter_code
_entity_poly.pdbx_strand_id
1 'polypeptide(L)'
;MWLTRTYIESGGGGNAGESYLLAWYFAAFHTRTDAFEKRNQKGLLFTVGDEPCLKTLPASAIREIMGAGQHTYTHFELLEEARKRYEVYHINVVHSDQAMRADSGWKELLGQNCLSIADHREIPNVIKGIICDIFKNKTFIAGERNGFDNIQMF
;
A
#
# COMPACT_ATOMS: atom_id res chain seq x y z
N MET A 1 -20.99 2.56 -19.61
CA MET A 1 -20.89 3.95 -20.12
C MET A 1 -20.23 4.83 -19.05
N TRP A 2 -18.94 4.62 -18.73
CA TRP A 2 -18.23 5.43 -17.72
C TRP A 2 -16.80 5.78 -18.14
N LEU A 3 -16.10 4.85 -18.82
CA LEU A 3 -14.75 5.08 -19.35
C LEU A 3 -14.66 5.94 -20.63
N THR A 4 -15.72 6.03 -21.44
CA THR A 4 -15.71 6.81 -22.70
C THR A 4 -15.94 8.33 -22.51
N ARG A 5 -16.13 8.78 -21.26
CA ARG A 5 -16.33 10.19 -20.91
C ARG A 5 -15.21 10.76 -20.04
N THR A 6 -14.17 9.97 -19.77
CA THR A 6 -13.01 10.42 -19.00
C THR A 6 -11.99 11.00 -19.96
N TYR A 7 -11.76 12.31 -19.87
CA TYR A 7 -10.68 12.97 -20.58
C TYR A 7 -9.42 12.85 -19.71
N ILE A 8 -8.37 12.18 -20.21
CA ILE A 8 -7.09 12.10 -19.50
C ILE A 8 -6.37 13.42 -19.75
N GLU A 9 -6.48 14.34 -18.80
CA GLU A 9 -5.69 15.55 -18.80
C GLU A 9 -4.25 15.18 -18.50
N SER A 10 -3.43 15.09 -19.56
CA SER A 10 -1.98 15.07 -19.42
C SER A 10 -1.54 16.44 -18.88
N GLY A 11 -0.60 16.46 -17.94
CA GLY A 11 -0.08 17.72 -17.37
C GLY A 11 0.23 17.67 -15.87
N GLY A 12 -0.25 16.64 -15.17
CA GLY A 12 -0.02 16.48 -13.73
C GLY A 12 -0.56 17.66 -12.90
N GLY A 13 -0.41 17.57 -11.58
CA GLY A 13 -0.69 18.69 -10.68
C GLY A 13 0.62 19.37 -10.26
N GLY A 14 0.65 20.71 -10.18
CA GLY A 14 1.82 21.48 -9.71
C GLY A 14 2.15 21.33 -8.20
N ASN A 15 1.68 20.26 -7.56
CA ASN A 15 1.75 20.05 -6.11
C ASN A 15 2.94 19.16 -5.69
N ALA A 16 3.84 18.84 -6.62
CA ALA A 16 5.09 18.09 -6.39
C ALA A 16 4.90 16.66 -5.80
N GLY A 17 3.73 16.06 -6.02
CA GLY A 17 3.43 14.69 -5.63
C GLY A 17 1.95 14.35 -5.75
N GLU A 18 1.61 13.10 -5.44
CA GLU A 18 0.26 12.56 -5.56
C GLU A 18 -0.35 12.13 -4.22
N SER A 19 -1.68 12.06 -4.20
CA SER A 19 -2.49 11.81 -3.01
C SER A 19 -2.66 10.32 -2.67
N TYR A 20 -1.58 9.54 -2.69
CA TYR A 20 -1.58 8.12 -2.26
C TYR A 20 -2.10 7.93 -0.83
N LEU A 21 -1.95 8.97 0.00
CA LEU A 21 -2.51 9.05 1.34
C LEU A 21 -4.02 8.78 1.39
N LEU A 22 -4.79 9.16 0.35
CA LEU A 22 -6.22 8.88 0.32
C LEU A 22 -6.52 7.37 0.30
N ALA A 23 -5.70 6.57 -0.39
CA ALA A 23 -5.83 5.12 -0.41
C ALA A 23 -5.53 4.52 0.97
N TRP A 24 -4.51 5.04 1.66
CA TRP A 24 -4.17 4.61 3.03
C TRP A 24 -5.26 5.00 4.03
N TYR A 25 -5.81 6.22 3.94
CA TYR A 25 -6.94 6.66 4.76
C TYR A 25 -8.16 5.77 4.59
N PHE A 26 -8.53 5.50 3.34
CA PHE A 26 -9.67 4.64 3.03
C PHE A 26 -9.45 3.23 3.60
N ALA A 27 -8.27 2.66 3.39
CA ALA A 27 -7.93 1.35 3.93
C ALA A 27 -8.01 1.33 5.46
N ALA A 28 -7.44 2.32 6.15
CA ALA A 28 -7.43 2.36 7.61
C ALA A 28 -8.82 2.53 8.23
N PHE A 29 -9.64 3.45 7.69
CA PHE A 29 -10.85 3.92 8.38
C PHE A 29 -12.17 3.51 7.72
N HIS A 30 -12.15 3.16 6.43
CA HIS A 30 -13.37 2.86 5.67
C HIS A 30 -13.48 1.40 5.21
N THR A 31 -12.58 0.52 5.67
CA THR A 31 -12.68 -0.91 5.40
C THR A 31 -12.89 -1.71 6.68
N ARG A 32 -13.71 -2.76 6.57
CA ARG A 32 -13.87 -3.81 7.58
C ARG A 32 -13.82 -5.14 6.86
N THR A 33 -12.85 -5.98 7.22
CA THR A 33 -12.65 -7.27 6.54
C THR A 33 -12.79 -8.40 7.54
N ASP A 34 -13.51 -9.46 7.15
CA ASP A 34 -13.66 -10.66 7.99
C ASP A 34 -12.30 -11.32 8.29
N ALA A 35 -11.35 -11.22 7.36
CA ALA A 35 -9.98 -11.72 7.56
C ALA A 35 -9.32 -11.06 8.77
N PHE A 36 -9.42 -9.73 8.89
CA PHE A 36 -8.86 -9.01 10.02
C PHE A 36 -9.70 -9.21 11.28
N GLU A 37 -11.00 -8.92 11.23
CA GLU A 37 -11.89 -8.89 12.40
C GLU A 37 -12.08 -10.27 13.06
N LYS A 38 -12.18 -11.34 12.25
CA LYS A 38 -12.51 -12.68 12.76
C LYS A 38 -11.31 -13.60 12.87
N ARG A 39 -10.21 -13.32 12.16
CA ARG A 39 -9.06 -14.23 12.05
C ARG A 39 -7.72 -13.56 12.38
N ASN A 40 -7.74 -12.27 12.73
CA ASN A 40 -6.56 -11.45 12.98
C ASN A 40 -5.53 -11.54 11.83
N GLN A 41 -6.02 -11.62 10.60
CA GLN A 41 -5.20 -11.69 9.38
C GLN A 41 -5.24 -10.33 8.68
N LYS A 42 -4.09 -9.66 8.65
CA LYS A 42 -3.92 -8.44 7.86
C LYS A 42 -4.17 -8.71 6.37
N GLY A 43 -4.78 -7.73 5.71
CA GLY A 43 -4.90 -7.69 4.27
C GLY A 43 -3.60 -7.27 3.59
N LEU A 44 -3.64 -7.16 2.26
CA LEU A 44 -2.56 -6.58 1.46
C LEU A 44 -3.06 -5.29 0.82
N LEU A 45 -2.27 -4.22 0.88
CA LEU A 45 -2.57 -2.95 0.26
C LEU A 45 -1.45 -2.57 -0.70
N PHE A 46 -1.78 -2.45 -1.98
CA PHE A 46 -0.84 -2.04 -3.02
C PHE A 46 -1.24 -0.66 -3.54
N THR A 47 -0.30 0.26 -3.58
CA THR A 47 -0.39 1.51 -4.35
C THR A 47 0.61 1.44 -5.49
N VAL A 48 0.32 2.10 -6.61
CA VAL A 48 1.15 2.06 -7.81
C VAL A 48 1.19 3.46 -8.41
N GLY A 49 2.38 3.91 -8.79
CA GLY A 49 2.57 5.15 -9.55
C GLY A 49 4.04 5.51 -9.66
N ASP A 50 4.33 6.71 -10.14
CA ASP A 50 5.67 7.20 -10.49
C ASP A 50 6.02 8.54 -9.81
N GLU A 51 5.12 9.07 -8.97
CA GLU A 51 5.25 10.37 -8.31
C GLU A 51 5.61 10.25 -6.82
N PRO A 52 6.21 11.28 -6.21
CA PRO A 52 6.42 11.33 -4.77
C PRO A 52 5.09 11.31 -3.99
N CYS A 53 5.11 10.72 -2.80
CA CYS A 53 3.99 10.80 -1.87
C CYS A 53 3.88 12.19 -1.25
N LEU A 54 2.69 12.79 -1.26
CA LEU A 54 2.43 13.99 -0.48
C LEU A 54 2.71 13.74 1.01
N LYS A 55 3.26 14.74 1.71
CA LYS A 55 3.67 14.60 3.13
C LYS A 55 2.50 14.68 4.11
N THR A 56 1.39 15.30 3.70
CA THR A 56 0.22 15.51 4.55
C THR A 56 -1.07 15.35 3.75
N LEU A 57 -2.10 14.87 4.43
CA LEU A 57 -3.48 14.82 3.95
C LEU A 57 -4.32 15.77 4.82
N PRO A 58 -4.69 16.95 4.31
CA PRO A 58 -5.42 17.95 5.09
C PRO A 58 -6.81 17.45 5.52
N ALA A 59 -7.22 17.83 6.73
CA ALA A 59 -8.57 17.58 7.25
C ALA A 59 -9.68 18.06 6.30
N SER A 60 -9.46 19.19 5.62
CA SER A 60 -10.40 19.75 4.63
C SER A 60 -10.62 18.78 3.46
N ALA A 61 -9.54 18.23 2.90
CA ALA A 61 -9.61 17.26 1.81
C ALA A 61 -10.31 15.97 2.25
N ILE A 62 -10.04 15.49 3.47
CA ILE A 62 -10.72 14.32 4.02
C ILE A 62 -12.20 14.59 4.20
N ARG A 63 -12.59 15.76 4.74
CA ARG A 63 -14.00 16.12 4.90
C ARG A 63 -14.72 16.20 3.55
N GLU A 64 -14.07 16.78 2.56
CA GLU A 64 -14.63 16.92 1.21
C GLU A 64 -14.82 15.57 0.51
N ILE A 65 -13.81 14.69 0.59
CA ILE A 65 -13.79 13.43 -0.18
C ILE A 65 -14.44 12.27 0.59
N MET A 66 -14.22 12.18 1.91
CA MET A 66 -14.60 11.05 2.77
C MET A 66 -15.71 11.39 3.78
N GLY A 67 -16.13 12.66 3.86
CA GLY A 67 -17.25 13.13 4.69
C GLY A 67 -16.89 13.45 6.14
N ALA A 68 -16.52 12.46 6.96
CA ALA A 68 -16.44 12.59 8.42
C ALA A 68 -15.03 12.87 9.00
N GLY A 69 -14.15 13.52 8.23
CA GLY A 69 -12.78 13.82 8.66
C GLY A 69 -12.62 15.20 9.31
N GLN A 70 -11.91 15.27 10.44
CA GLN A 70 -11.55 16.54 11.08
C GLN A 70 -10.06 16.68 11.42
N HIS A 71 -9.26 15.65 11.18
CA HIS A 71 -7.84 15.62 11.53
C HIS A 71 -6.97 15.58 10.27
N THR A 72 -5.90 16.39 10.25
CA THR A 72 -4.88 16.35 9.19
C THR A 72 -3.87 15.28 9.56
N TYR A 73 -3.62 14.34 8.66
CA TYR A 73 -2.64 13.27 8.87
C TYR A 73 -1.35 13.58 8.14
N THR A 74 -0.21 13.28 8.74
CA THR A 74 1.04 13.11 8.00
C THR A 74 1.06 11.75 7.31
N HIS A 75 1.88 11.64 6.26
CA HIS A 75 2.16 10.38 5.58
C HIS A 75 2.66 9.27 6.52
N PHE A 76 3.49 9.57 7.52
CA PHE A 76 3.93 8.60 8.53
C PHE A 76 2.78 8.10 9.41
N GLU A 77 1.99 9.01 9.99
CA GLU A 77 0.85 8.63 10.83
C GLU A 77 -0.14 7.75 10.05
N LEU A 78 -0.45 8.15 8.81
CA LEU A 78 -1.44 7.44 8.02
C LEU A 78 -0.95 6.08 7.52
N LEU A 79 0.35 5.98 7.21
CA LEU A 79 0.98 4.69 6.91
C LEU A 79 0.89 3.74 8.09
N GLU A 80 1.16 4.23 9.31
CA GLU A 80 1.05 3.43 10.53
C GLU A 80 -0.41 3.01 10.80
N GLU A 81 -1.38 3.88 10.59
CA GLU A 81 -2.81 3.53 10.70
C GLU A 81 -3.21 2.44 9.69
N ALA A 82 -2.75 2.53 8.43
CA ALA A 82 -2.99 1.51 7.43
C ALA A 82 -2.29 0.18 7.79
N ARG A 83 -1.06 0.24 8.32
CA ARG A 83 -0.25 -0.92 8.73
C ARG A 83 -0.86 -1.74 9.86
N LYS A 84 -1.77 -1.17 10.65
CA LYS A 84 -2.53 -1.93 11.66
C LYS A 84 -3.35 -3.05 11.03
N ARG A 85 -3.90 -2.83 9.82
CA ARG A 85 -4.84 -3.76 9.16
C ARG A 85 -4.30 -4.38 7.88
N TYR A 86 -3.26 -3.79 7.29
CA TYR A 86 -2.72 -4.20 6.00
C TYR A 86 -1.20 -4.30 6.05
N GLU A 87 -0.64 -5.24 5.29
CA GLU A 87 0.75 -5.13 4.84
C GLU A 87 0.75 -4.21 3.62
N VAL A 88 1.41 -3.05 3.75
CA VAL A 88 1.34 -1.94 2.79
C VAL A 88 2.57 -1.96 1.89
N TYR A 89 2.32 -1.87 0.58
CA TYR A 89 3.31 -1.85 -0.48
C TYR A 89 3.08 -0.67 -1.44
N HIS A 90 4.17 -0.20 -2.03
CA HIS A 90 4.14 0.74 -3.15
C HIS A 90 4.97 0.19 -4.30
N ILE A 91 4.42 0.21 -5.51
CA ILE A 91 5.12 -0.16 -6.74
C ILE A 91 5.43 1.14 -7.49
N ASN A 92 6.70 1.55 -7.44
CA ASN A 92 7.19 2.74 -8.10
C ASN A 92 7.57 2.41 -9.56
N VAL A 93 6.89 3.02 -10.54
CA VAL A 93 7.16 2.80 -11.97
C VAL A 93 8.21 3.81 -12.43
N VAL A 94 9.47 3.39 -12.43
CA VAL A 94 10.62 4.23 -12.74
C VAL A 94 10.80 4.38 -14.26
N HIS A 95 10.02 5.28 -14.87
CA HIS A 95 10.14 5.63 -16.28
C HIS A 95 10.65 7.06 -16.52
N SER A 96 11.01 7.80 -15.46
CA SER A 96 11.45 9.20 -15.54
C SER A 96 12.45 9.54 -14.43
N ASP A 97 13.21 10.62 -14.61
CA ASP A 97 14.08 11.18 -13.57
C ASP A 97 13.30 11.58 -12.30
N GLN A 98 12.05 12.00 -12.47
CA GLN A 98 11.15 12.32 -11.36
C GLN A 98 10.80 11.06 -10.56
N ALA A 99 10.49 9.96 -11.24
CA ALA A 99 10.23 8.67 -10.60
C ALA A 99 11.46 8.13 -9.86
N MET A 100 12.67 8.37 -10.40
CA MET A 100 13.93 8.06 -9.69
C MET A 100 14.10 8.88 -8.42
N ARG A 101 13.68 10.16 -8.42
CA ARG A 101 13.72 11.01 -7.22
C ARG A 101 12.64 10.65 -6.21
N ALA A 102 11.47 10.22 -6.67
CA ALA A 102 10.39 9.72 -5.82
C ALA A 102 10.80 8.44 -5.08
N ASP A 103 11.62 7.60 -5.72
CA ASP A 103 12.06 6.31 -5.19
C ASP A 103 12.74 6.38 -3.82
N SER A 104 13.56 7.41 -3.59
CA SER A 104 14.26 7.58 -2.30
C SER A 104 13.28 7.89 -1.16
N GLY A 105 12.32 8.79 -1.39
CA GLY A 105 11.28 9.10 -0.41
C GLY A 105 10.36 7.92 -0.13
N TRP A 106 10.03 7.13 -1.15
CA TRP A 106 9.26 5.91 -0.98
C TRP A 106 10.01 4.84 -0.19
N LYS A 107 11.31 4.65 -0.45
CA LYS A 107 12.16 3.73 0.31
C LYS A 107 12.37 4.18 1.75
N GLU A 108 12.40 5.48 2.03
CA GLU A 108 12.41 6.01 3.39
C GLU A 108 11.12 5.63 4.16
N LEU A 109 9.96 5.74 3.51
CA LEU A 109 8.66 5.44 4.13
C LEU A 109 8.40 3.93 4.29
N LEU A 110 8.65 3.16 3.24
CA LEU A 110 8.21 1.77 3.12
C LEU A 110 9.36 0.75 3.21
N GLY A 111 10.62 1.19 3.15
CA GLY A 111 11.77 0.30 3.14
C GLY A 111 11.68 -0.74 2.03
N GLN A 112 11.74 -2.02 2.41
CA GLN A 112 11.67 -3.15 1.48
C GLN A 112 10.29 -3.32 0.81
N ASN A 113 9.24 -2.67 1.33
CA ASN A 113 7.90 -2.72 0.75
C ASN A 113 7.69 -1.69 -0.38
N CYS A 114 8.71 -0.89 -0.70
CA CYS A 114 8.76 -0.11 -1.95
C CYS A 114 9.47 -0.93 -3.03
N LEU A 115 8.78 -1.21 -4.13
CA LEU A 115 9.31 -2.00 -5.24
C LEU A 115 9.39 -1.14 -6.49
N SER A 116 10.60 -0.97 -7.02
CA SER A 116 10.85 -0.16 -8.21
C SER A 116 10.85 -1.06 -9.46
N ILE A 117 10.04 -0.73 -10.45
CA ILE A 117 10.00 -1.42 -11.75
C ILE A 117 10.15 -0.41 -12.89
N ALA A 118 10.83 -0.79 -13.97
CA ALA A 118 10.96 0.08 -15.14
C ALA A 118 9.75 0.00 -16.09
N ASP A 119 9.08 -1.15 -16.13
CA ASP A 119 8.00 -1.44 -17.07
C ASP A 119 6.70 -1.72 -16.31
N HIS A 120 5.68 -0.89 -16.52
CA HIS A 120 4.36 -1.06 -15.90
C HIS A 120 3.71 -2.40 -16.24
N ARG A 121 4.10 -3.06 -17.33
CA ARG A 121 3.60 -4.40 -17.69
C ARG A 121 4.02 -5.48 -16.69
N GLU A 122 5.01 -5.22 -15.84
CA GLU A 122 5.46 -6.12 -14.78
C GLU A 122 4.64 -6.02 -13.49
N ILE A 123 3.77 -5.01 -13.33
CA ILE A 123 2.93 -4.83 -12.13
C ILE A 123 2.20 -6.13 -11.73
N PRO A 124 1.51 -6.84 -12.64
CA PRO A 124 0.81 -8.08 -12.28
C PRO A 124 1.76 -9.17 -11.77
N ASN A 125 2.96 -9.29 -12.37
CA ASN A 125 3.96 -10.28 -11.97
C ASN A 125 4.51 -9.98 -10.58
N VAL A 126 4.79 -8.71 -10.29
CA VAL A 126 5.25 -8.25 -8.97
C VAL A 126 4.22 -8.55 -7.88
N ILE A 127 2.96 -8.13 -8.09
CA ILE A 127 1.88 -8.40 -7.13
C ILE A 127 1.71 -9.90 -6.91
N LYS A 128 1.70 -10.70 -7.99
CA LYS A 128 1.63 -12.16 -7.90
C LYS A 128 2.76 -12.74 -7.06
N GLY A 129 4.00 -12.30 -7.31
CA GLY A 129 5.19 -12.74 -6.59
C GLY A 129 5.06 -12.52 -5.08
N ILE A 130 4.75 -11.30 -4.68
CA ILE A 130 4.57 -10.92 -3.27
C ILE A 130 3.51 -11.79 -2.60
N ILE A 131 2.35 -11.95 -3.24
CA ILE A 131 1.27 -12.78 -2.71
C ILE A 131 1.75 -14.22 -2.54
N CYS A 132 2.34 -14.81 -3.58
CA CYS A 132 2.84 -16.19 -3.52
C CYS A 132 3.87 -16.38 -2.41
N ASP A 133 4.79 -15.44 -2.22
CA ASP A 133 5.84 -15.55 -1.21
C ASP A 133 5.29 -15.43 0.21
N ILE A 134 4.34 -14.52 0.44
CA ILE A 134 3.64 -14.41 1.73
C ILE A 134 2.90 -15.71 2.05
N PHE A 135 2.21 -16.30 1.08
CA PHE A 135 1.49 -17.56 1.28
C PHE A 135 2.44 -18.74 1.53
N LYS A 136 3.52 -18.88 0.74
CA LYS A 136 4.53 -19.93 0.94
C LYS A 136 5.19 -19.83 2.32
N ASN A 137 5.59 -18.63 2.73
CA ASN A 137 6.22 -18.41 4.04
C ASN A 137 5.26 -18.74 5.19
N LYS A 138 3.97 -18.39 5.06
CA LYS A 138 2.94 -18.81 6.03
C LYS A 138 2.80 -20.33 6.10
N THR A 139 2.80 -21.03 4.96
CA THR A 139 2.72 -22.49 4.92
C THR A 139 3.94 -23.15 5.57
N PHE A 140 5.14 -22.66 5.30
CA PHE A 140 6.37 -23.16 5.92
C PHE A 140 6.35 -23.00 7.45
N ILE A 141 6.03 -21.80 7.96
CA ILE A 141 5.95 -21.54 9.40
C ILE A 141 4.87 -22.39 10.08
N ALA A 142 3.72 -22.61 9.43
CA ALA A 142 2.68 -23.50 9.94
C ALA A 142 3.12 -24.98 9.97
N GLY A 143 3.89 -25.42 8.98
CA GLY A 143 4.46 -26.77 8.92
C GLY A 143 5.51 -27.02 10.00
N GLU A 144 6.38 -26.05 10.28
CA GLU A 144 7.38 -26.15 11.35
C GLU A 144 6.75 -26.19 12.74
N ARG A 145 5.74 -25.34 13.03
CA ARG A 145 5.04 -25.37 14.34
C ARG A 145 4.38 -26.72 14.61
N ASN A 146 3.78 -27.34 13.60
CA ASN A 146 3.16 -28.67 13.73
C ASN A 146 4.18 -29.82 13.85
N GLY A 147 5.48 -29.57 13.60
CA GLY A 147 6.54 -30.58 13.63
C GLY A 147 7.21 -30.77 14.99
N PHE A 148 7.10 -29.80 15.91
CA PHE A 148 7.75 -29.86 17.22
C PHE A 148 6.81 -30.23 18.39
N ASP A 149 5.49 -30.17 18.19
CA ASP A 149 4.50 -30.50 19.24
C ASP A 149 4.34 -32.02 19.50
N ASN A 150 5.00 -32.89 18.72
CA ASN A 150 4.89 -34.36 18.81
C ASN A 150 6.12 -35.07 19.39
N ILE A 151 7.11 -34.34 19.93
CA ILE A 151 8.26 -34.98 20.60
C ILE A 151 8.00 -34.97 22.11
N GLN A 152 7.20 -35.94 22.59
CA GLN A 152 7.28 -36.33 24.00
C GLN A 152 8.59 -37.09 24.20
N MET A 153 9.56 -36.46 24.88
CA MET A 153 10.71 -37.17 25.45
C MET A 153 10.19 -38.07 26.57
N PHE A 154 10.26 -39.39 26.35
CA PHE A 154 10.31 -40.37 27.43
C PHE A 154 11.74 -40.49 27.95
#